data_AF-A0A1H2ZM03-F1
#
_entry.id   AF-A0A1H2ZM03-F1
#
_cell.length_a   1.000
_cell.length_b   1.000
_cell.length_c   1.000
_cell.angle_alpha   90.00
_cell.angle_beta   90.00
_cell.angle_gamma   90.00
#
_symmetry.space_group_name_H-M   'P 1'
#
loop_
_entity.id
_entity.type
_entity.pdbx_description
1 polymer ?
#
loop_
_entity_poly.entity_id
_entity_poly.type
_entity_poly.pdbx_seq_one_letter_code
_entity_poly.pdbx_strand_id
1 'polypeptide(L)'
;MKNFSQLPVMSGQKSVVGFISWETLAIGISNGKTSSDVKDYLKTDFLILPKDIPLFEAIKIVIKEEVVLVQEKDKSLCGIVTIADISSQFFSLTEPSLLLERIENLIRLLLDSKFLIEDIKGICQQGEEEPKFIDDLTFGQYIRLIENEEVWNKLGLKIKRKLFIKQLDEIRKTRNDVMHFDTDEITDKQRNDLVNIANLLTSLVKLTFK
;
A
#
# COMPACT_ATOMS: atom_id res chain seq x y z
N MET A 1 -17.06 -5.54 -22.38
CA MET A 1 -17.81 -5.07 -21.19
C MET A 1 -16.87 -4.30 -20.28
N LYS A 2 -17.34 -3.26 -19.58
CA LYS A 2 -16.49 -2.38 -18.73
C LYS A 2 -16.44 -2.78 -17.24
N ASN A 3 -16.95 -3.96 -16.86
CA ASN A 3 -16.85 -4.56 -15.52
C ASN A 3 -17.14 -3.61 -14.33
N PHE A 4 -18.24 -2.85 -14.39
CA PHE A 4 -18.68 -2.01 -13.27
C PHE A 4 -19.71 -2.73 -12.40
N SER A 5 -19.60 -2.55 -11.08
CA SER A 5 -20.52 -3.14 -10.09
C SER A 5 -21.78 -2.30 -9.86
N GLN A 6 -21.69 -0.98 -10.04
CA GLN A 6 -22.78 -0.03 -9.92
C GLN A 6 -22.67 1.04 -11.00
N LEU A 7 -23.82 1.52 -11.50
CA LEU A 7 -23.89 2.59 -12.48
C LEU A 7 -24.95 3.62 -12.07
N PRO A 8 -24.62 4.92 -12.02
CA PRO A 8 -25.63 5.95 -11.88
C PRO A 8 -26.45 6.03 -13.17
N VAL A 9 -27.76 6.15 -13.01
CA VAL A 9 -28.71 6.32 -14.11
C VAL A 9 -29.13 7.78 -14.14
N MET A 10 -29.00 8.41 -15.30
CA MET A 10 -29.20 9.85 -15.48
C MET A 10 -30.36 10.12 -16.44
N SER A 11 -31.16 11.14 -16.16
CA SER A 11 -32.17 11.67 -17.10
C SER A 11 -31.67 12.87 -17.91
N GLY A 12 -30.48 13.38 -17.58
CA GLY A 12 -29.78 14.45 -18.27
C GLY A 12 -28.45 14.75 -17.58
N GLN A 13 -27.63 15.69 -18.09
CA GLN A 13 -26.27 15.95 -17.57
C GLN A 13 -26.19 16.31 -16.07
N LYS A 14 -27.26 16.86 -15.49
CA LYS A 14 -27.31 17.33 -14.10
C LYS A 14 -28.34 16.61 -13.23
N SER A 15 -28.94 15.53 -13.74
CA SER A 15 -30.06 14.86 -13.07
C SER A 15 -29.80 13.36 -12.97
N VAL A 16 -29.51 12.90 -11.75
CA VAL A 16 -29.40 11.47 -11.43
C VAL A 16 -30.75 10.99 -10.90
N VAL A 17 -31.27 9.93 -11.51
CA VAL A 17 -32.59 9.36 -11.17
C VAL A 17 -32.48 8.14 -10.26
N GLY A 18 -31.29 7.54 -10.16
CA GLY A 18 -31.05 6.38 -9.30
C GLY A 18 -29.75 5.68 -9.67
N PHE A 19 -29.56 4.52 -9.06
CA PHE A 19 -28.48 3.60 -9.36
C PHE A 19 -29.01 2.25 -9.81
N ILE A 20 -28.24 1.60 -10.67
CA ILE A 20 -28.43 0.20 -11.01
C ILE A 20 -27.19 -0.59 -10.63
N SER A 21 -27.38 -1.76 -10.03
CA SER A 21 -26.33 -2.71 -9.68
C SER A 21 -26.81 -4.14 -9.97
N TRP A 22 -25.90 -5.10 -9.84
CA TRP A 22 -26.26 -6.51 -9.87
C TRP A 22 -27.31 -6.87 -8.82
N GLU A 23 -27.21 -6.25 -7.64
CA GLU A 23 -28.16 -6.47 -6.55
C GLU A 23 -29.56 -5.95 -6.90
N THR A 24 -29.68 -4.73 -7.42
CA THR A 24 -31.00 -4.16 -7.75
C THR A 24 -31.68 -4.93 -8.88
N LEU A 25 -30.90 -5.41 -9.85
CA LEU A 25 -31.36 -6.31 -10.91
C LEU A 25 -31.81 -7.66 -10.33
N ALA A 26 -30.97 -8.30 -9.50
CA ALA A 26 -31.26 -9.60 -8.91
C ALA A 26 -32.52 -9.56 -8.03
N ILE A 27 -32.66 -8.55 -7.17
CA ILE A 27 -33.86 -8.34 -6.35
C ILE A 27 -35.08 -8.13 -7.26
N GLY A 28 -34.97 -7.31 -8.31
CA GLY A 28 -36.09 -7.08 -9.22
C GLY A 28 -36.54 -8.36 -9.94
N ILE A 29 -35.61 -9.09 -10.55
CA ILE A 29 -35.89 -10.31 -11.31
C ILE A 29 -36.41 -11.43 -10.40
N SER A 30 -35.81 -11.61 -9.22
CA SER A 30 -36.26 -12.63 -8.25
C SER A 30 -37.67 -12.36 -7.70
N ASN A 31 -38.09 -11.09 -7.66
CA ASN A 31 -39.46 -10.70 -7.32
C ASN A 31 -40.41 -10.69 -8.54
N GLY A 32 -40.02 -11.32 -9.65
CA GLY A 32 -40.87 -11.51 -10.82
C GLY A 32 -41.00 -10.30 -11.74
N LYS A 33 -40.13 -9.28 -11.61
CA LYS A 33 -40.08 -8.20 -12.61
C LYS A 33 -39.56 -8.77 -13.94
N THR A 34 -40.33 -8.54 -15.01
CA THR A 34 -39.99 -8.94 -16.38
C THR A 34 -39.75 -7.73 -17.30
N SER A 35 -39.65 -6.53 -16.73
CA SER A 35 -39.46 -5.31 -17.50
C SER A 35 -38.09 -5.27 -18.17
N SER A 36 -38.04 -4.70 -19.36
CA SER A 36 -36.80 -4.35 -20.06
C SER A 36 -36.28 -2.95 -19.72
N ASP A 37 -37.04 -2.15 -18.99
CA ASP A 37 -36.71 -0.76 -18.69
C ASP A 37 -35.86 -0.63 -17.42
N VAL A 38 -34.72 0.06 -17.53
CA VAL A 38 -33.79 0.30 -16.40
C VAL A 38 -34.49 0.98 -15.21
N LYS A 39 -35.46 1.86 -15.48
CA LYS A 39 -36.21 2.61 -14.45
C LYS A 39 -36.89 1.70 -13.42
N ASP A 40 -37.23 0.47 -13.81
CA ASP A 40 -37.96 -0.48 -12.97
C ASP A 40 -37.04 -1.23 -12.01
N TYR A 41 -35.72 -1.08 -12.14
CA TYR A 41 -34.69 -1.73 -11.32
C TYR A 41 -33.79 -0.73 -10.59
N LEU A 42 -34.22 0.53 -10.49
CA LEU A 42 -33.45 1.58 -9.82
C LEU A 42 -33.50 1.47 -8.30
N LYS A 43 -32.35 1.65 -7.66
CA LYS A 43 -32.26 2.13 -6.29
C LYS A 43 -32.28 3.66 -6.32
N THR A 44 -33.31 4.26 -5.75
CA THR A 44 -33.48 5.72 -5.69
C THR A 44 -32.95 6.34 -4.41
N ASP A 45 -32.62 5.51 -3.41
CA ASP A 45 -31.95 5.95 -2.19
C ASP A 45 -30.43 5.98 -2.41
N PHE A 46 -29.89 7.18 -2.60
CA PHE A 46 -28.47 7.40 -2.83
C PHE A 46 -28.07 8.79 -2.31
N LEU A 47 -26.80 8.93 -1.95
CA LEU A 47 -26.25 10.20 -1.48
C LEU A 47 -25.43 10.91 -2.54
N ILE A 48 -25.66 12.22 -2.62
CA ILE A 48 -24.83 13.15 -3.38
C ILE A 48 -24.08 14.03 -2.38
N LEU A 49 -22.76 14.02 -2.46
CA LEU A 49 -21.87 14.85 -1.66
C LEU A 49 -21.39 16.05 -2.49
N PRO A 50 -21.29 17.25 -1.88
CA PRO A 50 -20.62 18.38 -2.53
C PRO A 50 -19.11 18.09 -2.61
N LYS A 51 -18.45 18.51 -3.70
CA LYS A 51 -17.03 18.26 -3.92
C LYS A 51 -16.11 18.84 -2.84
N ASP A 52 -16.52 19.93 -2.20
CA ASP A 52 -15.77 20.62 -1.14
C ASP A 52 -16.08 20.09 0.27
N ILE A 53 -16.77 18.96 0.41
CA ILE A 53 -16.92 18.27 1.69
C ILE A 53 -15.54 17.93 2.30
N PRO A 54 -15.34 18.07 3.63
CA PRO A 54 -14.11 17.61 4.27
C PRO A 54 -13.85 16.12 4.02
N LEU A 55 -12.62 15.77 3.62
CA LEU A 55 -12.27 14.42 3.16
C LEU A 55 -12.61 13.32 4.19
N PHE A 56 -12.30 13.52 5.46
CA PHE A 56 -12.59 12.53 6.51
C PHE A 56 -14.08 12.32 6.76
N GLU A 57 -14.91 13.35 6.53
CA GLU A 57 -16.36 13.20 6.60
C GLU A 57 -16.87 12.42 5.39
N ALA A 58 -16.37 12.74 4.19
CA ALA A 58 -16.70 12.01 2.97
C ALA A 58 -16.36 10.52 3.08
N ILE A 59 -15.16 10.18 3.58
CA ILE A 59 -14.72 8.80 3.76
C ILE A 59 -15.69 8.03 4.66
N LYS A 60 -16.11 8.60 5.80
CA LYS A 60 -17.08 7.95 6.69
C LYS A 60 -18.40 7.67 6.00
N ILE A 61 -18.87 8.60 5.16
CA ILE A 61 -20.11 8.43 4.41
C ILE A 61 -19.96 7.34 3.34
N VAL A 62 -18.87 7.34 2.58
CA VAL A 62 -18.60 6.33 1.55
C VAL A 62 -18.47 4.93 2.16
N ILE A 63 -17.84 4.80 3.33
CA ILE A 63 -17.77 3.51 4.04
C ILE A 63 -19.16 3.00 4.42
N LYS A 64 -20.06 3.90 4.83
CA LYS A 64 -21.43 3.54 5.24
C LYS A 64 -22.34 3.21 4.06
N GLU A 65 -22.23 3.96 2.98
CA GLU A 65 -23.15 3.87 1.82
C GLU A 65 -22.58 3.06 0.65
N GLU A 66 -21.32 2.62 0.74
CA GLU A 66 -20.52 1.88 -0.26
C GLU A 66 -20.22 2.64 -1.56
N VAL A 67 -21.15 3.48 -2.01
CA VAL A 67 -21.07 4.32 -3.20
C VAL A 67 -21.77 5.66 -2.95
N VAL A 68 -21.12 6.74 -3.37
CA VAL A 68 -21.69 8.09 -3.35
C VAL A 68 -21.47 8.78 -4.69
N LEU A 69 -22.29 9.77 -4.99
CA LEU A 69 -22.07 10.71 -6.08
C LEU A 69 -21.39 11.95 -5.55
N VAL A 70 -20.53 12.55 -6.37
CA VAL A 70 -19.90 13.83 -6.06
C VAL A 70 -20.35 14.87 -7.08
N GLN A 71 -20.78 16.03 -6.59
CA GLN A 71 -21.22 17.16 -7.43
C GLN A 71 -20.43 18.44 -7.15
N GLU A 72 -20.27 19.23 -8.20
CA GLU A 72 -19.79 20.61 -8.10
C GLU A 72 -20.87 21.56 -7.57
N LYS A 73 -20.45 22.78 -7.20
CA LYS A 73 -21.35 23.86 -6.75
C LYS A 73 -22.43 24.22 -7.78
N ASP A 74 -22.17 24.02 -9.07
CA ASP A 74 -23.11 24.27 -10.17
C ASP A 74 -24.08 23.10 -10.45
N LYS A 75 -24.08 22.08 -9.58
CA LYS A 75 -24.82 20.81 -9.69
C LYS A 75 -24.38 19.91 -10.84
N SER A 76 -23.23 20.18 -11.48
CA SER A 76 -22.65 19.21 -12.41
C SER A 76 -22.13 17.99 -11.65
N LEU A 77 -22.31 16.80 -12.24
CA LEU A 77 -21.82 15.55 -11.64
C LEU A 77 -20.33 15.39 -11.94
N CYS A 78 -19.51 15.29 -10.90
CA CYS A 78 -18.08 14.98 -11.00
C CYS A 78 -17.85 13.50 -11.31
N GLY A 79 -18.62 12.64 -10.65
CA GLY A 79 -18.48 11.20 -10.76
C GLY A 79 -19.01 10.46 -9.54
N ILE A 80 -18.63 9.19 -9.44
CA ILE A 80 -18.88 8.33 -8.29
C ILE A 80 -17.60 8.15 -7.49
N VAL A 81 -17.74 7.96 -6.18
CA VAL A 81 -16.67 7.50 -5.29
C VAL A 81 -17.19 6.30 -4.52
N THR A 82 -16.39 5.26 -4.47
CA THR A 82 -16.74 3.96 -3.89
C THR A 82 -15.78 3.56 -2.79
N ILE A 83 -16.16 2.55 -2.00
CA ILE A 83 -15.27 1.90 -1.04
C ILE A 83 -14.00 1.34 -1.71
N ALA A 84 -14.08 0.92 -2.98
CA ALA A 84 -12.94 0.41 -3.72
C ALA A 84 -11.91 1.52 -4.00
N ASP A 85 -12.36 2.74 -4.27
CA ASP A 85 -11.47 3.90 -4.47
C ASP A 85 -10.71 4.24 -3.18
N ILE A 86 -11.42 4.26 -2.05
CA ILE A 86 -10.81 4.49 -0.73
C ILE A 86 -9.82 3.37 -0.38
N SER A 87 -10.21 2.12 -0.60
CA SER A 87 -9.37 0.96 -0.31
C SER A 87 -8.11 0.94 -1.17
N SER A 88 -8.22 1.30 -2.45
CA SER A 88 -7.08 1.42 -3.37
C SER A 88 -6.11 2.49 -2.92
N GLN A 89 -6.62 3.68 -2.55
CA GLN A 89 -5.79 4.77 -2.03
C GLN A 89 -5.11 4.40 -0.71
N PHE A 90 -5.84 3.77 0.21
CA PHE A 90 -5.25 3.25 1.45
C PHE A 90 -4.15 2.21 1.18
N PHE A 91 -4.40 1.27 0.26
CA PHE A 91 -3.42 0.27 -0.12
C PHE A 91 -2.15 0.90 -0.72
N SER A 92 -2.29 1.84 -1.65
CA SER A 92 -1.16 2.56 -2.25
C SER A 92 -0.27 3.26 -1.22
N LEU A 93 -0.87 3.80 -0.15
CA LEU A 93 -0.15 4.47 0.93
C LEU A 93 0.49 3.50 1.93
N THR A 94 -0.13 2.35 2.19
CA THR A 94 0.32 1.40 3.23
C THR A 94 1.28 0.34 2.72
N GLU A 95 1.12 -0.11 1.48
CA GLU A 95 1.96 -1.16 0.88
C GLU A 95 3.47 -0.86 0.95
N PRO A 96 3.96 0.37 0.66
CA PRO A 96 5.38 0.69 0.77
C PRO A 96 5.92 0.46 2.18
N SER A 97 5.19 0.90 3.21
CA SER A 97 5.57 0.73 4.61
C SER A 97 5.62 -0.74 5.01
N LEU A 98 4.64 -1.55 4.57
CA LEU A 98 4.61 -2.99 4.82
C LEU A 98 5.76 -3.73 4.12
N LEU A 99 6.11 -3.33 2.89
CA LEU A 99 7.25 -3.88 2.18
C LEU A 99 8.57 -3.53 2.87
N LEU A 100 8.73 -2.30 3.35
CA LEU A 100 9.90 -1.87 4.10
C LEU A 100 10.06 -2.65 5.41
N GLU A 101 8.98 -2.81 6.17
CA GLU A 101 8.97 -3.62 7.39
C GLU A 101 9.39 -5.07 7.10
N ARG A 102 8.83 -5.67 6.03
CA ARG A 102 9.21 -7.03 5.61
C ARG A 102 10.69 -7.12 5.25
N ILE A 103 11.23 -6.14 4.52
CA ILE A 103 12.65 -6.10 4.15
C ILE A 103 13.52 -6.05 5.41
N GLU A 104 13.18 -5.18 6.35
CA GLU A 104 13.92 -5.03 7.60
C GLU A 104 13.91 -6.32 8.43
N ASN A 105 12.75 -6.95 8.58
CA ASN A 105 12.62 -8.24 9.24
C ASN A 105 13.44 -9.35 8.57
N LEU A 106 13.48 -9.38 7.23
CA LEU A 106 14.31 -10.37 6.51
C LEU A 106 15.81 -10.10 6.68
N ILE A 107 16.23 -8.84 6.74
CA ILE A 107 17.62 -8.48 7.05
C ILE A 107 17.97 -8.94 8.47
N ARG A 108 17.12 -8.65 9.46
CA ARG A 108 17.29 -9.11 10.84
C ARG A 108 17.44 -10.62 10.92
N LEU A 109 16.57 -11.39 10.26
CA LEU A 109 16.69 -12.85 10.20
C LEU A 109 18.02 -13.34 9.60
N LEU A 110 18.53 -12.69 8.56
CA LEU A 110 19.84 -13.03 7.98
C LEU A 110 21.00 -12.76 8.95
N LEU A 111 20.86 -11.74 9.79
CA LEU A 111 21.88 -11.31 10.73
C LEU A 111 21.81 -12.09 12.07
N ASP A 112 20.63 -12.18 12.69
CA ASP A 112 20.41 -12.80 14.00
C ASP A 112 20.93 -14.24 14.10
N SER A 113 20.86 -14.99 13.02
CA SER A 113 21.33 -16.38 12.99
C SER A 113 22.86 -16.53 13.05
N LYS A 114 23.63 -15.44 12.90
CA LYS A 114 25.07 -15.51 12.61
C LYS A 114 25.96 -14.57 13.44
N PHE A 115 25.39 -13.62 14.16
CA PHE A 115 26.16 -12.59 14.87
C PHE A 115 25.88 -12.60 16.36
N LEU A 116 26.92 -12.35 17.14
CA LEU A 116 26.83 -12.14 18.58
C LEU A 116 26.82 -10.64 18.88
N ILE A 117 26.44 -10.27 20.11
CA ILE A 117 26.41 -8.89 20.60
C ILE A 117 27.77 -8.19 20.39
N GLU A 118 28.85 -8.93 20.51
CA GLU A 118 30.23 -8.45 20.31
C GLU A 118 30.49 -7.97 18.88
N ASP A 119 29.82 -8.56 17.89
CA ASP A 119 29.95 -8.18 16.48
C ASP A 119 29.25 -6.84 16.17
N ILE A 120 28.31 -6.39 17.03
CA ILE A 120 27.47 -5.21 16.76
C ILE A 120 27.77 -3.99 17.64
N LYS A 121 28.42 -4.17 18.79
CA LYS A 121 28.80 -3.06 19.70
C LYS A 121 29.69 -1.99 19.05
N GLY A 122 30.46 -2.35 18.02
CA GLY A 122 31.37 -1.43 17.33
C GLY A 122 30.73 -0.57 16.22
N ILE A 123 29.44 -0.71 15.95
CA ILE A 123 28.78 -0.01 14.82
C ILE A 123 28.19 1.34 15.23
N CYS A 124 27.85 1.49 16.51
CA CYS A 124 27.25 2.71 17.02
C CYS A 124 28.26 3.85 17.12
N GLN A 125 27.78 5.06 16.85
CA GLN A 125 28.58 6.27 16.95
C GLN A 125 28.71 6.70 18.42
N GLN A 126 29.72 7.53 18.72
CA GLN A 126 29.89 8.09 20.06
C GLN A 126 28.64 8.87 20.48
N GLY A 127 27.99 8.43 21.55
CA GLY A 127 26.77 9.04 22.09
C GLY A 127 25.47 8.29 21.77
N GLU A 128 25.51 7.26 20.93
CA GLU A 128 24.38 6.32 20.75
C GLU A 128 24.39 5.25 21.86
N GLU A 129 23.22 4.79 22.30
CA GLU A 129 23.13 3.63 23.19
C GLU A 129 23.67 2.38 22.48
N GLU A 130 24.45 1.57 23.20
CA GLU A 130 24.96 0.32 22.65
C GLU A 130 23.81 -0.68 22.38
N PRO A 131 23.72 -1.24 21.16
CA PRO A 131 22.67 -2.18 20.81
C PRO A 131 22.90 -3.50 21.56
N LYS A 132 21.82 -4.05 22.11
CA LYS A 132 21.84 -5.33 22.83
C LYS A 132 21.44 -6.47 21.91
N PHE A 133 20.61 -6.19 20.91
CA PHE A 133 20.13 -7.15 19.92
C PHE A 133 20.25 -6.56 18.51
N ILE A 134 20.20 -7.40 17.48
CA ILE A 134 20.17 -6.94 16.08
C ILE A 134 18.96 -6.04 15.84
N ASP A 135 17.83 -6.34 16.47
CA ASP A 135 16.59 -5.57 16.36
C ASP A 135 16.70 -4.11 16.85
N ASP A 136 17.71 -3.79 17.66
CA ASP A 136 17.98 -2.43 18.14
C ASP A 136 18.65 -1.56 17.06
N LEU A 137 19.16 -2.17 15.98
CA LEU A 137 19.84 -1.46 14.91
C LEU A 137 18.82 -0.79 13.96
N THR A 138 19.17 0.41 13.53
CA THR A 138 18.49 1.12 12.45
C THR A 138 18.82 0.52 11.08
N PHE A 139 17.99 0.82 10.08
CA PHE A 139 18.24 0.39 8.69
C PHE A 139 19.64 0.77 8.18
N GLY A 140 20.12 1.96 8.50
CA GLY A 140 21.45 2.42 8.13
C GLY A 140 22.57 1.65 8.84
N GLN A 141 22.36 1.27 10.11
CA GLN A 141 23.32 0.45 10.87
C GLN A 141 23.40 -0.98 10.34
N TYR A 142 22.30 -1.58 9.84
CA TYR A 142 22.37 -2.87 9.13
C TYR A 142 23.28 -2.80 7.90
N ILE A 143 23.17 -1.74 7.11
CA ILE A 143 24.01 -1.57 5.92
C ILE A 143 25.49 -1.46 6.33
N ARG A 144 25.80 -0.65 7.34
CA ARG A 144 27.17 -0.51 7.87
C ARG A 144 27.74 -1.84 8.40
N LEU A 145 26.92 -2.65 9.05
CA LEU A 145 27.31 -4.00 9.48
C LEU A 145 27.72 -4.84 8.27
N ILE A 146 26.87 -4.90 7.24
CA ILE A 146 27.07 -5.69 6.02
C ILE A 146 28.23 -5.15 5.15
N GLU A 147 28.57 -3.87 5.28
CA GLU A 147 29.74 -3.24 4.65
C GLU A 147 31.06 -3.75 5.22
N ASN A 148 31.10 -4.24 6.46
CA ASN A 148 32.29 -4.86 7.02
C ASN A 148 32.58 -6.20 6.31
N GLU A 149 33.83 -6.39 5.86
CA GLU A 149 34.23 -7.56 5.08
C GLU A 149 34.22 -8.86 5.90
N GLU A 150 34.58 -8.80 7.18
CA GLU A 150 34.52 -9.95 8.08
C GLU A 150 33.08 -10.41 8.29
N VAL A 151 32.18 -9.45 8.51
CA VAL A 151 30.74 -9.70 8.65
C VAL A 151 30.16 -10.27 7.35
N TRP A 152 30.50 -9.69 6.20
CA TRP A 152 30.07 -10.21 4.91
C TRP A 152 30.51 -11.66 4.67
N ASN A 153 31.75 -11.98 5.04
CA ASN A 153 32.28 -13.33 4.90
C ASN A 153 31.56 -14.32 5.82
N LYS A 154 31.20 -13.92 7.05
CA LYS A 154 30.36 -14.72 7.97
C LYS A 154 28.96 -14.99 7.41
N LEU A 155 28.38 -14.02 6.68
CA LEU A 155 27.07 -14.21 6.02
C LEU A 155 27.09 -15.34 4.97
N GLY A 156 28.23 -15.62 4.35
CA GLY A 156 28.39 -16.74 3.41
C GLY A 156 27.55 -16.63 2.14
N LEU A 157 27.15 -15.42 1.76
CA LEU A 157 26.29 -15.18 0.60
C LEU A 157 27.09 -15.24 -0.71
N LYS A 158 26.57 -15.94 -1.72
CA LYS A 158 27.20 -16.09 -3.04
C LYS A 158 26.96 -14.91 -3.99
N ILE A 159 26.36 -13.82 -3.51
CA ILE A 159 26.05 -12.63 -4.29
C ILE A 159 27.18 -11.61 -4.23
N LYS A 160 27.20 -10.65 -5.16
CA LYS A 160 28.21 -9.58 -5.17
C LYS A 160 27.91 -8.55 -4.06
N ARG A 161 28.75 -8.50 -3.02
CA ARG A 161 28.67 -7.55 -1.88
C ARG A 161 28.32 -6.13 -2.30
N LYS A 162 29.10 -5.54 -3.21
CA LYS A 162 28.93 -4.15 -3.67
C LYS A 162 27.55 -3.88 -4.29
N LEU A 163 27.00 -4.85 -5.04
CA LEU A 163 25.67 -4.70 -5.65
C LEU A 163 24.57 -4.78 -4.59
N PHE A 164 24.72 -5.68 -3.63
CA PHE A 164 23.75 -5.85 -2.55
C PHE A 164 23.69 -4.62 -1.64
N ILE A 165 24.84 -4.09 -1.20
CA ILE A 165 24.92 -2.86 -0.41
C ILE A 165 24.31 -1.68 -1.18
N LYS A 166 24.63 -1.54 -2.47
CA LYS A 166 24.03 -0.50 -3.32
C LYS A 166 22.51 -0.61 -3.35
N GLN A 167 21.96 -1.82 -3.52
CA GLN A 167 20.51 -2.02 -3.49
C GLN A 167 19.91 -1.63 -2.14
N LEU A 168 20.50 -2.05 -1.02
CA LEU A 168 20.03 -1.66 0.31
C LEU A 168 20.09 -0.15 0.54
N ASP A 169 21.09 0.57 0.01
CA ASP A 169 21.15 2.03 0.11
C ASP A 169 20.03 2.72 -0.69
N GLU A 170 19.65 2.19 -1.85
CA GLU A 170 18.48 2.69 -2.59
C GLU A 170 17.17 2.46 -1.81
N ILE A 171 17.05 1.33 -1.10
CA ILE A 171 15.92 1.09 -0.20
C ILE A 171 15.94 2.05 0.98
N ARG A 172 17.11 2.34 1.56
CA ARG A 172 17.25 3.31 2.64
C ARG A 172 16.77 4.70 2.21
N LYS A 173 17.09 5.13 0.98
CA LYS A 173 16.57 6.40 0.42
C LYS A 173 15.06 6.35 0.28
N THR A 174 14.52 5.31 -0.37
CA THR A 174 13.08 5.10 -0.51
C THR A 174 12.36 5.10 0.86
N ARG A 175 12.97 4.47 1.87
CA ARG A 175 12.45 4.44 3.25
C ARG A 175 12.40 5.83 3.88
N ASN A 176 13.42 6.65 3.64
CA ASN A 176 13.41 8.03 4.13
C ASN A 176 12.32 8.84 3.42
N ASP A 177 12.18 8.72 2.10
CA ASP A 177 11.14 9.41 1.33
C ASP A 177 9.73 9.03 1.86
N VAL A 178 9.48 7.73 2.08
CA VAL A 178 8.21 7.23 2.65
C VAL A 178 7.98 7.77 4.08
N MET A 179 9.03 7.80 4.92
CA MET A 179 8.92 8.26 6.31
C MET A 179 8.78 9.77 6.45
N HIS A 180 9.24 10.55 5.47
CA HIS A 180 9.04 11.99 5.45
C HIS A 180 7.62 12.40 5.04
N PHE A 181 6.73 11.43 4.74
CA PHE A 181 5.39 11.69 4.20
C PHE A 181 5.44 12.72 3.06
N ASP A 182 6.49 12.67 2.23
CA ASP A 182 6.52 13.46 1.03
C ASP A 182 5.24 13.12 0.25
N THR A 183 4.51 14.15 -0.15
CA THR A 183 3.11 14.07 -0.59
C THR A 183 2.89 13.26 -1.87
N ASP A 184 3.96 12.74 -2.47
CA ASP A 184 3.94 11.99 -3.70
C ASP A 184 3.97 10.48 -3.40
N GLU A 185 3.06 9.73 -4.04
CA GLU A 185 3.14 8.28 -4.07
C GLU A 185 4.53 7.82 -4.53
N ILE A 186 5.05 6.75 -3.94
CA ILE A 186 6.32 6.19 -4.41
C ILE A 186 6.24 5.86 -5.90
N THR A 187 7.33 6.09 -6.63
CA THR A 187 7.38 5.78 -8.06
C THR A 187 7.23 4.27 -8.29
N ASP A 188 6.68 3.88 -9.45
CA ASP A 188 6.62 2.45 -9.85
C ASP A 188 7.99 1.77 -9.81
N LYS A 189 9.06 2.53 -10.07
CA LYS A 189 10.43 2.03 -9.97
C LYS A 189 10.78 1.69 -8.52
N GLN A 190 10.57 2.61 -7.58
CA GLN A 190 10.81 2.38 -6.15
C GLN A 190 9.98 1.20 -5.62
N ARG A 191 8.71 1.11 -6.04
CA ARG A 191 7.83 -0.02 -5.71
C ARG A 191 8.41 -1.34 -6.20
N ASN A 192 8.83 -1.41 -7.46
CA ASN A 192 9.45 -2.60 -8.03
C ASN A 192 10.76 -2.95 -7.31
N ASP A 193 11.57 -1.96 -6.96
CA ASP A 193 12.82 -2.17 -6.22
C ASP A 193 12.57 -2.78 -4.83
N LEU A 194 11.55 -2.31 -4.09
CA LEU A 194 11.10 -2.89 -2.82
C LEU A 194 10.64 -4.34 -2.98
N VAL A 195 9.83 -4.64 -4.00
CA VAL A 195 9.36 -6.01 -4.27
C VAL A 195 10.54 -6.92 -4.61
N ASN A 196 11.45 -6.46 -5.48
CA ASN A 196 12.59 -7.24 -5.95
C ASN A 196 13.54 -7.60 -4.80
N ILE A 197 13.90 -6.63 -3.94
CA ILE A 197 14.79 -6.88 -2.81
C ILE A 197 14.11 -7.77 -1.75
N ALA A 198 12.81 -7.60 -1.50
CA ALA A 198 12.07 -8.46 -0.58
C ALA A 198 12.06 -9.91 -1.06
N ASN A 199 11.88 -10.14 -2.36
CA ASN A 199 11.94 -11.47 -2.98
C ASN A 199 13.35 -12.06 -2.94
N LEU A 200 14.38 -11.26 -3.20
CA LEU A 200 15.77 -11.68 -3.10
C LEU A 200 16.10 -12.11 -1.66
N LEU A 201 15.84 -11.25 -0.67
CA LEU A 201 16.07 -11.53 0.74
C LEU A 201 15.31 -12.77 1.22
N THR A 202 14.05 -12.93 0.81
CA THR A 202 13.26 -14.14 1.11
C THR A 202 13.96 -15.40 0.59
N SER A 203 14.53 -15.34 -0.61
CA SER A 203 15.26 -16.47 -1.21
C SER A 203 16.57 -16.75 -0.48
N LEU A 204 17.29 -15.70 -0.06
CA LEU A 204 18.53 -15.84 0.71
C LEU A 204 18.28 -16.45 2.09
N VAL A 205 17.24 -16.00 2.79
CA VAL A 205 16.82 -16.55 4.09
C VAL A 205 16.51 -18.04 3.93
N LYS A 206 15.68 -18.41 2.94
CA LYS A 206 15.32 -19.82 2.69
C LYS A 206 16.51 -20.73 2.39
N LEU A 207 17.57 -20.21 1.76
CA LEU A 207 18.80 -20.97 1.48
C LEU A 207 19.72 -21.07 2.69
N THR A 208 19.64 -20.12 3.62
CA THR A 208 20.50 -20.05 4.81
C THR A 208 19.99 -20.96 5.93
N PHE A 209 18.67 -21.20 5.99
CA PHE A 209 18.02 -22.05 7.00
C PHE A 209 17.60 -23.44 6.49
N LYS A 210 18.15 -23.89 5.35
CA LYS A 210 18.05 -25.27 4.85
C LYS A 210 19.35 -26.00 5.11
#